data_AF-A0A7S2V1F8-F1
#
_entry.id   AF-A0A7S2V1F8-F1
#
_cell.length_a   1.000
_cell.length_b   1.000
_cell.length_c   1.000
_cell.angle_alpha   90.00
_cell.angle_beta   90.00
_cell.angle_gamma   90.00
#
_symmetry.space_group_name_H-M   'P 1'
#
loop_
_entity.id
_entity.type
_entity.pdbx_description
1 polymer ?
#
loop_
_entity_poly.entity_id
_entity_poly.type
_entity_poly.pdbx_seq_one_letter_code
_entity_poly.pdbx_strand_id
1 'polypeptide(L)'
;LITHMPPMDTLDLAYDPHSSASSRYCESCDGIHGQYAHWGSQSLKEKVQEVKPQVHIFGHVHDSHGFAVVQDTTYVNAAQDKIKQPIFFDYLVSTDASVMETSLAETPLCSPHHTSHHICCGHGLEKATTSVGSSLTSPE
;
A
#
# COMPACT_ATOMS: atom_id res chain seq x y z
N LEU A 1 -15.75 -5.29 2.55
CA LEU A 1 -16.57 -4.41 1.70
C LEU A 1 -16.51 -4.91 0.26
N ILE A 2 -17.62 -4.89 -0.49
CA ILE A 2 -17.63 -5.27 -1.92
C ILE A 2 -18.25 -4.12 -2.71
N THR A 3 -17.57 -3.66 -3.76
CA THR A 3 -18.06 -2.59 -4.65
C THR A 3 -17.76 -2.91 -6.10
N HIS A 4 -18.35 -2.16 -7.04
CA HIS A 4 -17.95 -2.27 -8.45
C HIS A 4 -16.66 -1.49 -8.74
N MET A 5 -16.66 -0.21 -8.36
CA MET A 5 -15.52 0.70 -8.57
C MET A 5 -14.42 0.50 -7.51
N PRO A 6 -13.14 0.76 -7.86
CA PRO A 6 -12.08 0.93 -6.89
C PRO A 6 -12.25 2.24 -6.10
N PRO A 7 -11.74 2.30 -4.86
CA PRO A 7 -11.49 3.58 -4.21
C PRO A 7 -10.36 4.33 -4.94
N MET A 8 -10.39 5.66 -4.91
CA MET A 8 -9.34 6.51 -5.48
C MET A 8 -7.94 6.14 -4.93
N ASP A 9 -6.95 6.16 -5.81
CA ASP A 9 -5.53 5.86 -5.56
C ASP A 9 -5.23 4.41 -5.12
N THR A 10 -6.16 3.48 -5.29
CA THR A 10 -5.97 2.07 -4.89
C THR A 10 -6.38 1.12 -6.01
N LEU A 11 -5.37 0.54 -6.69
CA LEU A 11 -5.57 -0.35 -7.84
C LEU A 11 -6.53 0.22 -8.89
N ASP A 12 -6.43 1.53 -9.13
CA ASP A 12 -7.38 2.30 -9.93
C ASP A 12 -6.75 2.99 -11.14
N LEU A 13 -5.46 2.73 -11.42
CA LEU A 13 -4.78 3.26 -12.60
C LEU A 13 -5.17 2.45 -13.84
N ALA A 14 -5.65 3.16 -14.86
CA ALA A 14 -5.97 2.60 -16.16
C ALA A 14 -5.31 3.42 -17.27
N TYR A 15 -5.01 2.77 -18.40
CA TYR A 15 -4.48 3.47 -19.57
C TYR A 15 -5.51 4.47 -20.09
N ASP A 16 -5.09 5.73 -20.22
CA ASP A 16 -5.90 6.83 -20.77
C ASP A 16 -5.17 7.45 -21.98
N PRO A 17 -5.67 7.23 -23.21
CA PRO A 17 -5.06 7.78 -24.43
C PRO A 17 -5.14 9.31 -24.49
N HIS A 18 -5.96 9.95 -23.66
CA HIS A 18 -6.09 11.40 -23.56
C HIS A 18 -5.18 12.00 -22.48
N SER A 19 -4.50 11.17 -21.68
CA SER A 19 -3.45 11.61 -20.75
C SER A 19 -2.24 12.14 -21.53
N SER A 20 -2.14 13.45 -21.62
CA SER A 20 -1.21 14.14 -22.51
C SER A 20 0.19 14.38 -21.90
N ALA A 21 0.80 13.42 -21.17
CA ALA A 21 2.27 13.42 -21.06
C ALA A 21 2.89 12.06 -20.67
N SER A 22 4.12 11.86 -21.15
CA SER A 22 5.03 10.75 -20.82
C SER A 22 5.63 10.82 -19.41
N SER A 23 5.41 11.90 -18.66
CA SER A 23 5.94 12.12 -17.30
C SER A 23 5.06 13.03 -16.42
N ARG A 24 3.72 12.90 -16.50
CA ARG A 24 2.86 13.66 -15.57
C ARG A 24 3.05 13.13 -14.16
N TYR A 25 3.66 13.97 -13.32
CA TYR A 25 3.47 13.90 -11.88
C TYR A 25 1.97 14.03 -11.57
N CYS A 26 1.48 13.20 -10.66
CA CYS A 26 0.10 13.18 -10.23
C CYS A 26 -0.01 13.72 -8.82
N GLU A 27 -0.81 14.77 -8.67
CA GLU A 27 -1.06 15.40 -7.38
C GLU A 27 -1.92 14.53 -6.44
N SER A 28 -2.67 13.56 -6.99
CA SER A 28 -3.55 12.67 -6.19
C SER A 28 -2.75 11.63 -5.40
N CYS A 29 -1.78 10.98 -6.06
CA CYS A 29 -1.03 9.87 -5.49
C CYS A 29 0.46 10.16 -5.28
N ASP A 30 0.92 11.41 -5.51
CA ASP A 30 2.34 11.82 -5.39
C ASP A 30 3.27 10.94 -6.25
N GLY A 31 2.76 10.50 -7.41
CA GLY A 31 3.39 9.49 -8.28
C GLY A 31 3.58 9.97 -9.71
N ILE A 32 4.34 9.21 -10.50
CA ILE A 32 4.49 9.43 -11.94
C ILE A 32 3.89 8.24 -12.67
N HIS A 33 2.80 8.46 -13.40
CA HIS A 33 2.10 7.38 -14.10
C HIS A 33 1.79 7.67 -15.58
N GLY A 34 2.53 8.58 -16.23
CA GLY A 34 2.54 8.72 -17.69
C GLY A 34 1.16 8.74 -18.35
N GLN A 35 0.90 7.78 -19.24
CA GLN A 35 -0.38 7.63 -19.96
C GLN A 35 -1.47 6.89 -19.15
N TYR A 36 -1.34 6.83 -17.83
CA TYR A 36 -2.36 6.27 -16.95
C TYR A 36 -3.05 7.38 -16.17
N ALA A 37 -4.33 7.17 -15.90
CA ALA A 37 -5.15 8.04 -15.07
C ALA A 37 -5.88 7.22 -14.00
N HIS A 38 -6.26 7.88 -12.91
CA HIS A 38 -7.08 7.29 -11.87
C HIS A 38 -8.54 7.19 -12.29
N TRP A 39 -9.12 5.99 -12.18
CA TRP A 39 -10.52 5.68 -12.48
C TRP A 39 -11.31 5.35 -11.20
N GLY A 40 -10.69 5.53 -10.03
CA GLY A 40 -11.29 5.27 -8.74
C GLY A 40 -12.25 6.36 -8.28
N SER A 41 -13.00 6.05 -7.24
CA SER A 41 -13.97 6.96 -6.63
C SER A 41 -13.43 7.57 -5.34
N GLN A 42 -13.39 8.90 -5.27
CA GLN A 42 -12.95 9.64 -4.08
C GLN A 42 -13.91 9.44 -2.89
N SER A 43 -15.23 9.48 -3.13
CA SER A 43 -16.21 9.23 -2.07
C SER A 43 -16.15 7.79 -1.54
N LEU A 44 -15.78 6.82 -2.40
CA LEU A 44 -15.56 5.45 -1.96
C LEU A 44 -14.28 5.33 -1.11
N LYS A 45 -13.20 6.02 -1.46
CA LYS A 45 -11.98 6.09 -0.63
C LYS A 45 -12.32 6.57 0.78
N GLU A 46 -13.08 7.65 0.89
CA GLU A 46 -13.56 8.19 2.17
C GLU A 46 -14.40 7.16 2.93
N LYS A 47 -15.32 6.47 2.24
CA LYS A 47 -16.16 5.44 2.87
C LYS A 47 -15.34 4.24 3.38
N VAL A 48 -14.32 3.82 2.64
CA VAL A 48 -13.43 2.74 3.06
C VAL A 48 -12.62 3.15 4.29
N GLN A 49 -12.14 4.39 4.34
CA GLN A 49 -11.42 4.94 5.50
C GLN A 49 -12.32 5.04 6.74
N GLU A 50 -13.62 5.29 6.57
CA GLU A 50 -14.62 5.27 7.65
C GLU A 50 -14.88 3.84 8.15
N VAL A 51 -15.14 2.91 7.23
CA VAL A 51 -15.55 1.53 7.55
C VAL A 51 -14.36 0.67 8.00
N LYS A 52 -13.16 0.94 7.48
CA LYS A 52 -11.92 0.17 7.70
C LYS A 52 -12.12 -1.34 7.56
N PRO A 53 -12.61 -1.82 6.40
CA PRO A 53 -12.84 -3.25 6.21
C PRO A 53 -11.50 -4.00 6.22
N GLN A 54 -11.46 -5.21 6.77
CA GLN A 54 -10.25 -6.05 6.67
C GLN A 54 -9.98 -6.47 5.21
N VAL A 55 -11.04 -6.62 4.40
CA VAL A 55 -10.94 -6.90 2.96
C VAL A 55 -11.92 -6.02 2.16
N HIS A 56 -11.44 -5.39 1.09
CA HIS A 56 -12.24 -4.65 0.11
C HIS A 56 -12.06 -5.25 -1.28
N ILE A 57 -13.12 -5.84 -1.83
CA ILE A 57 -13.11 -6.48 -3.16
C ILE A 57 -13.87 -5.60 -4.16
N PHE A 58 -13.29 -5.37 -5.33
CA PHE A 58 -13.88 -4.60 -6.42
C PHE A 58 -13.37 -5.09 -7.79
N GLY A 59 -13.80 -4.42 -8.86
CA GLY A 59 -13.34 -4.69 -10.22
C GLY A 59 -13.17 -3.40 -11.02
N HIS A 60 -13.69 -3.41 -12.25
CA HIS A 60 -13.76 -2.28 -13.18
C HIS A 60 -12.44 -1.90 -13.88
N VAL A 61 -11.33 -1.76 -13.15
CA VAL A 61 -10.05 -1.30 -13.75
C VAL A 61 -9.20 -2.49 -14.17
N HIS A 62 -9.20 -2.80 -15.47
CA HIS A 62 -8.56 -4.01 -16.00
C HIS A 62 -7.03 -3.95 -15.94
N ASP A 63 -6.44 -2.76 -16.09
CA ASP A 63 -4.98 -2.56 -16.06
C ASP A 63 -4.35 -2.71 -14.67
N SER A 64 -5.19 -2.75 -13.62
CA SER A 64 -4.75 -2.85 -12.21
C SER A 64 -5.29 -4.11 -11.53
N HIS A 65 -5.49 -5.21 -12.26
CA HIS A 65 -5.78 -6.52 -11.66
C HIS A 65 -4.74 -6.87 -10.58
N GLY A 66 -5.21 -7.38 -9.45
CA GLY A 66 -4.33 -7.88 -8.39
C GLY A 66 -4.82 -7.51 -7.00
N PHE A 67 -3.89 -7.41 -6.06
CA PHE A 67 -4.18 -7.06 -4.68
C PHE A 67 -3.11 -6.12 -4.09
N ALA A 68 -3.50 -5.37 -3.08
CA ALA A 68 -2.61 -4.51 -2.31
C ALA A 68 -3.06 -4.50 -0.84
N VAL A 69 -2.10 -4.41 0.08
CA VAL A 69 -2.40 -4.20 1.50
C VAL A 69 -2.02 -2.77 1.84
N VAL A 70 -3.00 -1.99 2.27
CA VAL A 70 -2.79 -0.60 2.72
C VAL A 70 -3.35 -0.50 4.13
N GLN A 71 -2.48 -0.18 5.09
CA GLN A 71 -2.79 -0.26 6.52
C GLN A 71 -3.26 -1.68 6.89
N ASP A 72 -4.48 -1.83 7.40
CA ASP A 72 -5.08 -3.10 7.81
C ASP A 72 -6.14 -3.63 6.82
N THR A 73 -6.25 -3.01 5.63
CA THR A 73 -7.21 -3.40 4.59
C THR A 73 -6.49 -4.07 3.43
N THR A 74 -6.91 -5.30 3.12
CA THR A 74 -6.55 -5.99 1.88
C THR A 74 -7.51 -5.58 0.76
N TYR A 75 -6.99 -4.88 -0.24
CA TYR A 75 -7.72 -4.49 -1.44
C TYR A 75 -7.51 -5.54 -2.53
N VAL A 76 -8.60 -5.96 -3.19
CA VAL A 76 -8.57 -6.96 -4.27
C VAL A 76 -9.31 -6.41 -5.48
N ASN A 77 -8.57 -6.14 -6.55
CA ASN A 77 -9.13 -5.83 -7.85
C ASN A 77 -9.27 -7.12 -8.68
N ALA A 78 -10.49 -7.65 -8.70
CA ALA A 78 -10.88 -8.84 -9.45
C ALA A 78 -11.40 -8.51 -10.87
N ALA A 79 -11.03 -7.38 -11.46
CA ALA A 79 -11.34 -7.05 -12.84
C ALA A 79 -10.75 -8.11 -13.80
N GLN A 80 -11.41 -8.33 -14.95
CA GLN A 80 -10.91 -9.32 -15.90
C GLN A 80 -9.71 -8.77 -16.67
N ASP A 81 -8.53 -9.35 -16.45
CA ASP A 81 -7.34 -9.07 -17.27
C ASP A 81 -7.37 -9.86 -18.60
N LYS A 82 -6.47 -9.52 -19.52
CA LYS A 82 -6.24 -10.25 -20.79
C LYS A 82 -5.95 -11.73 -20.54
N ILE A 83 -5.30 -12.03 -19.43
CA ILE A 83 -5.07 -13.38 -18.94
C ILE A 83 -6.16 -13.70 -17.92
N LYS A 84 -6.97 -14.73 -18.20
CA LYS A 84 -8.00 -15.18 -17.28
C LYS A 84 -7.36 -15.89 -16.10
N GLN A 85 -7.09 -15.15 -15.04
CA GLN A 85 -6.49 -15.66 -13.81
C GLN A 85 -7.38 -15.32 -12.60
N PRO A 86 -7.82 -16.33 -11.83
CA PRO A 86 -8.50 -16.10 -10.57
C PRO A 86 -7.52 -15.55 -9.52
N ILE A 87 -8.03 -14.76 -8.57
CA ILE A 87 -7.30 -14.38 -7.35
C ILE A 87 -7.75 -15.31 -6.23
N PHE A 88 -6.80 -16.03 -5.64
CA PHE A 88 -7.02 -16.83 -4.44
C PHE A 88 -6.36 -16.11 -3.26
N PHE A 89 -7.07 -15.97 -2.15
CA PHE A 89 -6.51 -15.47 -0.90
C PHE A 89 -7.16 -16.17 0.29
N ASP A 90 -6.37 -16.43 1.31
CA ASP A 90 -6.85 -16.96 2.57
C ASP A 90 -7.21 -15.81 3.50
N TYR A 91 -8.41 -15.87 4.07
CA TYR A 91 -8.87 -14.89 5.04
C TYR A 91 -8.88 -15.51 6.44
N LEU A 92 -7.84 -15.20 7.20
CA LEU A 92 -7.69 -15.68 8.56
C LEU A 92 -8.47 -14.77 9.51
N VAL A 93 -9.52 -15.31 10.11
CA VAL A 93 -10.28 -14.63 11.16
C VAL A 93 -9.69 -15.06 12.50
N SER A 94 -9.14 -14.11 13.26
CA SER A 94 -8.79 -14.41 14.65
C SER A 94 -10.09 -14.65 15.43
N THR A 95 -10.19 -15.82 16.05
CA THR A 95 -11.31 -16.20 16.92
C THR A 95 -11.04 -15.83 18.38
N ASP A 96 -10.02 -15.03 18.66
CA ASP A 96 -9.66 -14.68 20.03
C ASP A 96 -10.70 -13.72 20.63
N ALA A 97 -11.60 -14.28 21.43
CA ALA A 97 -12.62 -13.58 22.20
C ALA A 97 -12.05 -12.72 23.35
N SER A 98 -10.73 -12.56 23.46
CA SER A 98 -10.05 -11.91 24.58
C SER A 98 -9.64 -10.45 24.32
N VAL A 99 -9.87 -9.88 23.14
CA VAL A 99 -9.54 -8.47 22.84
C VAL A 99 -10.79 -7.59 22.85
N MET A 100 -11.51 -7.61 23.98
CA MET A 100 -12.56 -6.65 24.30
C MET A 100 -12.25 -6.04 25.69
N GLU A 101 -11.04 -5.51 25.86
CA GLU A 101 -10.76 -4.65 27.01
C GLU A 101 -10.11 -3.35 26.54
N THR A 102 -10.97 -2.33 26.44
CA THR A 102 -10.74 -0.91 26.70
C THR A 102 -9.29 -0.41 26.68
N SER A 103 -8.98 0.46 25.70
CA SER A 103 -8.03 1.57 25.93
C SER A 103 -8.71 2.91 25.64
N LEU A 104 -9.47 3.40 26.62
CA LEU A 104 -9.67 4.83 26.84
C LEU A 104 -8.60 5.27 27.86
N ALA A 105 -7.90 6.36 27.53
CA ALA A 105 -6.76 6.99 28.23
C ALA A 105 -5.42 6.25 28.02
N GLU A 106 -4.30 6.90 27.68
CA GLU A 106 -3.86 8.26 28.01
C GLU A 106 -3.21 8.97 26.81
N THR A 107 -3.54 10.25 26.63
CA THR A 107 -2.74 11.20 25.85
C THR A 107 -1.49 11.61 26.65
N PRO A 108 -0.26 11.52 26.09
CA PRO A 108 0.79 12.43 26.47
C PRO A 108 0.73 13.66 25.57
N LEU A 109 0.47 14.81 26.20
CA LEU A 109 0.63 16.14 25.64
C LEU A 109 2.06 16.29 25.10
N CYS A 110 2.25 16.38 23.78
CA CYS A 110 3.53 16.79 23.20
C CYS A 110 3.32 18.08 22.41
N SER A 111 3.83 19.19 22.96
CA SER A 111 3.86 20.51 22.34
C SER A 111 4.92 20.58 21.22
N PRO A 112 4.82 21.55 20.29
CA PRO A 112 5.44 21.45 18.98
C PRO A 112 6.86 22.02 18.98
N HIS A 113 7.84 21.26 18.50
CA HIS A 113 9.06 21.83 17.93
C HIS A 113 9.61 20.95 16.79
N HIS A 114 9.54 21.52 15.58
CA HIS A 114 10.52 21.43 14.49
C HIS A 114 10.89 20.07 13.86
N THR A 115 10.39 19.88 12.63
CA THR A 115 11.07 19.38 11.41
C THR A 115 12.06 18.20 11.51
N SER A 116 11.72 17.06 10.89
CA SER A 116 12.34 16.56 9.65
C SER A 116 11.73 15.20 9.25
N HIS A 117 11.23 15.08 8.02
CA HIS A 117 10.71 13.82 7.45
C HIS A 117 11.87 12.85 7.19
N HIS A 118 11.83 11.66 7.81
CA HIS A 118 12.63 10.51 7.37
C HIS A 118 11.70 9.41 6.87
N ILE A 119 11.76 9.18 5.56
CA ILE A 119 11.19 8.06 4.83
C ILE A 119 11.94 6.79 5.27
N CYS A 120 11.22 5.79 5.77
CA CYS A 120 11.80 4.51 6.19
C CYS A 120 11.69 3.50 5.02
N CYS A 121 12.72 3.43 4.18
CA CYS A 121 12.95 2.29 3.30
C CYS A 121 13.65 1.18 4.10
N GLY A 122 12.96 0.07 4.34
CA GLY A 122 13.55 -1.13 4.92
C GLY A 122 14.46 -1.86 3.91
N HIS A 123 15.77 -1.68 4.04
CA HIS A 123 16.74 -2.67 3.58
C HIS A 123 17.33 -3.34 4.82
N GLY A 124 17.04 -4.64 4.98
CA GLY A 124 17.75 -5.50 5.89
C GLY A 124 19.19 -5.68 5.41
N LEU A 125 20.14 -5.36 6.28
CA LEU A 125 21.47 -5.96 6.24
C LEU A 125 21.93 -6.18 7.68
N GLU A 126 21.96 -7.44 8.07
CA GLU A 126 22.43 -7.91 9.37
C GLU A 126 23.92 -7.56 9.54
N LYS A 127 24.27 -6.92 10.64
CA LYS A 127 25.66 -6.71 11.06
C LYS A 127 26.14 -7.96 11.81
N ALA A 128 27.04 -8.73 11.19
CA ALA A 128 27.91 -9.65 11.91
C ALA A 128 29.19 -8.90 12.29
N THR A 129 29.38 -8.65 13.58
CA THR A 129 30.62 -8.17 14.17
C THR A 129 31.55 -9.35 14.46
N THR A 130 32.75 -9.36 13.89
CA THR A 130 33.91 -9.94 14.59
C THR A 130 35.19 -9.25 14.14
N SER A 131 35.93 -8.75 15.12
CA SER A 131 37.22 -8.12 14.99
C SER A 131 38.30 -9.15 15.33
N VAL A 132 39.31 -9.28 14.46
CA VAL A 132 40.70 -9.60 14.85
C VAL A 132 41.59 -9.23 13.67
N GLY A 133 42.57 -8.36 13.91
CA GLY A 133 43.63 -8.07 12.95
C GLY A 133 44.71 -9.14 12.98
N SER A 134 45.51 -9.21 11.90
CA SER A 134 46.96 -9.40 11.90
C SER A 134 47.51 -9.46 10.48
N SER A 135 48.60 -8.73 10.27
CA SER A 135 49.49 -8.65 9.11
C SER A 135 49.92 -9.98 8.48
N LEU A 136 50.14 -10.01 7.15
CA LEU A 136 51.44 -10.28 6.47
C LEU A 136 51.30 -10.87 5.04
N THR A 137 52.11 -10.29 4.13
CA THR A 137 52.77 -10.86 2.91
C THR A 137 51.97 -11.25 1.67
N SER A 138 52.25 -10.53 0.57
CA SER A 138 52.17 -11.01 -0.83
C SER A 138 53.28 -12.00 -1.16
N PRO A 139 53.11 -12.81 -2.23
CA PRO A 139 54.07 -12.66 -3.34
C PRO A 139 53.45 -12.82 -4.74
N GLU A 140 53.97 -12.03 -5.69
CA GLU A 140 54.43 -12.50 -7.00
C GLU A 140 55.93 -12.20 -7.10
#